data_AF-A0A915ZMP1-F1
#
_entry.id   AF-A0A915ZMP1-F1
#
_cell.length_a   1.000
_cell.length_b   1.000
_cell.length_c   1.000
_cell.angle_alpha   90.00
_cell.angle_beta   90.00
_cell.angle_gamma   90.00
#
_symmetry.space_group_name_H-M   'P 1'
#
loop_
_entity.id
_entity.type
_entity.pdbx_description
1 polymer ?
#
loop_
_entity_poly.entity_id
_entity_poly.type
_entity_poly.pdbx_seq_one_letter_code
_entity_poly.pdbx_strand_id
1 'polypeptide(L)'
;MSDLTEIIITASLLVGGFLLILAIYIFGVCKNESHNNFIMFNTLLMIYDWIFYIILNIWIFTANLDDRDQDYLYYIPLCTILPTTSSMIFFNSILTFTILRREINNNEQFRAWFQEHKVFCMFIAFCSLGNLNVLHVLNCKFNYTDMFDAKLSFTVEKKIIHAGVISLFVGDIPRLISLVFVNFSYIPGFSAIPMICFFLTILVITFGFFYRLYESMIRGYEKPTVQELIVNKKQFSEA
;
A
#
# COMPACT_ATOMS: atom_id res chain seq x y z
N MET A 1 12.50 29.18 -5.08
CA MET A 1 12.42 28.54 -6.40
C MET A 1 11.25 29.18 -7.14
N SER A 2 11.22 29.29 -8.48
CA SER A 2 10.02 29.82 -9.15
C SER A 2 8.95 28.74 -9.23
N ASP A 3 7.67 29.12 -9.15
CA ASP A 3 6.53 28.20 -9.23
C ASP A 3 6.59 27.32 -10.47
N LEU A 4 7.05 27.87 -11.60
CA LEU A 4 7.24 27.11 -12.85
C LEU A 4 8.24 25.97 -12.68
N THR A 5 9.33 26.19 -11.95
CA THR A 5 10.35 25.16 -11.71
C THR A 5 9.80 24.06 -10.81
N GLU A 6 9.04 24.40 -9.78
CA GLU A 6 8.35 23.43 -8.93
C GLU A 6 7.35 22.57 -9.72
N ILE A 7 6.53 23.20 -10.57
CA ILE A 7 5.57 22.51 -11.43
C ILE A 7 6.29 21.53 -12.37
N ILE A 8 7.38 21.95 -13.00
CA ILE A 8 8.16 21.08 -13.91
C ILE A 8 8.74 19.89 -13.15
N ILE A 9 9.29 20.10 -11.95
CA ILE A 9 9.83 19.02 -11.12
C ILE A 9 8.71 18.04 -10.72
N THR A 10 7.56 18.55 -10.27
CA THR A 10 6.39 17.73 -9.93
C THR A 10 5.93 16.88 -11.09
N ALA A 11 5.74 17.50 -12.27
CA ALA A 11 5.32 16.78 -13.47
C ALA A 11 6.35 15.71 -13.86
N SER A 12 7.64 16.04 -13.80
CA SER A 12 8.73 15.11 -14.15
C SER A 12 8.79 13.91 -13.22
N LEU A 13 8.65 14.11 -11.91
CA LEU A 13 8.65 13.02 -10.92
C LEU A 13 7.42 12.12 -11.08
N LEU A 14 6.23 12.71 -11.22
CA LEU A 14 4.99 11.95 -11.42
C LEU A 14 5.02 11.14 -12.72
N VAL A 15 5.33 11.79 -13.85
CA VAL A 15 5.37 11.13 -15.16
C VAL A 15 6.48 10.09 -15.20
N GLY A 16 7.69 10.43 -14.74
CA GLY A 16 8.82 9.51 -14.73
C GLY A 16 8.56 8.28 -13.85
N GLY A 17 8.06 8.48 -12.63
CA GLY A 17 7.70 7.39 -11.72
C GLY A 17 6.59 6.51 -12.29
N PHE A 18 5.54 7.12 -12.83
CA PHE A 18 4.43 6.38 -13.43
C PHE A 18 4.87 5.58 -14.65
N LEU A 19 5.68 6.14 -15.55
CA LEU A 19 6.24 5.44 -16.71
C LEU A 19 7.11 4.24 -16.30
N LEU A 20 7.90 4.37 -15.23
CA LEU A 20 8.71 3.28 -14.70
C LEU A 20 7.83 2.14 -14.18
N ILE A 21 6.79 2.45 -13.42
CA ILE A 21 5.83 1.45 -12.91
C ILE A 21 5.10 0.77 -14.06
N LEU A 22 4.68 1.53 -15.08
CA LEU A 22 4.05 1.03 -16.30
C LEU A 22 4.98 0.11 -17.10
N ALA A 23 6.26 0.48 -17.21
CA ALA A 23 7.26 -0.35 -17.88
C ALA A 23 7.44 -1.70 -17.18
N ILE A 24 7.49 -1.72 -15.85
CA ILE A 24 7.57 -2.97 -15.07
C ILE A 24 6.31 -3.81 -15.25
N TYR A 25 5.14 -3.17 -15.26
CA TYR A 25 3.87 -3.85 -15.52
C TYR A 25 3.83 -4.49 -16.92
N ILE A 26 4.14 -3.72 -17.96
CA ILE A 26 4.21 -4.20 -19.35
C ILE A 26 5.20 -5.35 -19.47
N PHE A 27 6.39 -5.22 -18.87
CA PHE A 27 7.38 -6.28 -18.83
C PHE A 27 6.83 -7.57 -18.20
N GLY A 28 6.12 -7.45 -17.08
CA GLY A 28 5.46 -8.60 -16.43
C GLY A 28 4.41 -9.25 -17.32
N VAL A 29 3.54 -8.45 -17.94
CA VAL A 29 2.50 -8.92 -18.86
C VAL A 29 3.10 -9.63 -20.07
N CYS A 30 4.09 -9.03 -20.73
CA CYS A 30 4.73 -9.60 -21.92
C CYS A 30 5.43 -10.93 -21.62
N LYS A 31 5.97 -11.09 -20.40
CA LYS A 31 6.68 -12.32 -20.03
C LYS A 31 5.75 -13.41 -19.53
N ASN A 32 4.59 -13.05 -18.97
CA ASN A 32 3.69 -14.02 -18.37
C ASN A 32 2.23 -13.54 -18.34
N GLU A 33 1.49 -13.77 -19.42
CA GLU A 33 0.10 -13.33 -19.58
C GLU A 33 -0.89 -14.02 -18.62
N SER A 34 -0.55 -15.19 -18.07
CA SER A 34 -1.47 -16.02 -17.28
C SER A 34 -1.55 -15.65 -15.79
N HIS A 35 -0.65 -14.80 -15.29
CA HIS A 35 -0.57 -14.42 -13.88
C HIS A 35 -1.06 -12.98 -13.65
N ASN A 36 -1.56 -12.70 -12.44
CA ASN A 36 -2.14 -11.41 -12.08
C ASN A 36 -1.05 -10.33 -11.87
N ASN A 37 -0.39 -9.91 -12.95
CA ASN A 37 0.66 -8.89 -12.95
C ASN A 37 0.16 -7.51 -12.48
N PHE A 38 -1.15 -7.31 -12.43
CA PHE A 38 -1.76 -6.11 -11.87
C PHE A 38 -1.44 -5.96 -10.36
N ILE A 39 -1.26 -7.07 -9.61
CA ILE A 39 -0.85 -7.02 -8.21
C ILE A 39 0.50 -6.32 -8.06
N MET A 40 1.44 -6.59 -8.96
CA MET A 40 2.75 -5.95 -8.97
C MET A 40 2.65 -4.45 -9.26
N PHE A 41 1.89 -4.08 -10.32
CA PHE A 41 1.62 -2.68 -10.66
C PHE A 41 1.03 -1.92 -9.46
N ASN A 42 -0.02 -2.45 -8.86
CA ASN A 42 -0.72 -1.83 -7.74
C ASN A 42 0.20 -1.71 -6.51
N THR A 43 1.01 -2.73 -6.26
CA THR A 43 1.99 -2.72 -5.16
C THR A 43 3.05 -1.65 -5.35
N LEU A 44 3.63 -1.52 -6.55
CA LEU A 44 4.63 -0.51 -6.84
C LEU A 44 4.05 0.91 -6.70
N LEU A 45 2.82 1.13 -7.14
CA LEU A 45 2.11 2.39 -6.96
C LEU A 45 1.89 2.71 -5.47
N MET A 46 1.49 1.73 -4.66
CA MET A 46 1.34 1.88 -3.20
C MET A 46 2.66 2.17 -2.50
N ILE A 47 3.76 1.51 -2.89
CA ILE A 47 5.10 1.78 -2.35
C ILE A 47 5.54 3.20 -2.69
N TYR A 48 5.30 3.63 -3.93
CA TYR A 48 5.67 4.96 -4.39
C TYR A 48 4.90 6.06 -3.64
N ASP A 49 3.59 5.88 -3.48
CA ASP A 49 2.74 6.74 -2.66
C ASP A 49 3.21 6.79 -1.19
N TRP A 50 3.57 5.64 -0.61
CA TRP A 50 4.08 5.56 0.75
C TRP A 50 5.40 6.31 0.96
N ILE A 51 6.34 6.19 0.02
CA ILE A 51 7.62 6.92 0.07
C ILE A 51 7.38 8.44 0.04
N PHE A 52 6.55 8.92 -0.88
CA PHE A 52 6.23 10.35 -0.95
C PHE A 52 5.53 10.85 0.31
N TYR A 53 4.67 10.03 0.91
CA TYR A 53 4.02 10.39 2.16
C TYR A 53 5.02 10.52 3.33
N ILE A 54 6.02 9.64 3.41
CA ILE A 54 7.10 9.78 4.39
C ILE A 54 7.86 11.09 4.14
N ILE A 55 8.20 11.38 2.88
CA ILE A 55 8.87 12.64 2.50
C ILE A 55 8.03 13.85 2.92
N LEU A 56 6.72 13.84 2.71
CA LEU A 56 5.81 14.90 3.15
C LEU A 56 5.84 15.07 4.67
N ASN A 57 5.75 13.99 5.44
CA ASN A 57 5.79 14.08 6.90
C ASN A 57 7.12 14.69 7.36
N ILE A 58 8.26 14.21 6.84
CA ILE A 58 9.57 14.79 7.14
C ILE A 58 9.61 16.27 6.77
N TRP A 59 9.17 16.62 5.56
CA TRP A 59 9.15 18.00 5.06
C TRP A 59 8.35 18.92 5.98
N ILE A 60 7.14 18.52 6.39
CA ILE A 60 6.30 19.28 7.32
C ILE A 60 6.98 19.51 8.68
N PHE A 61 7.71 18.51 9.19
CA PHE A 61 8.42 18.63 10.48
C PHE A 61 9.73 19.44 10.40
N THR A 62 10.40 19.44 9.24
CA THR A 62 11.71 20.09 9.07
C THR A 62 11.64 21.47 8.40
N ALA A 63 10.53 21.80 7.75
CA ALA A 63 10.35 23.11 7.14
C ALA A 63 10.31 24.16 8.26
N ASN A 64 11.38 24.96 8.35
CA ASN A 64 11.36 26.19 9.14
C ASN A 64 10.33 27.13 8.49
N LEU A 65 9.12 27.18 9.06
CA LEU A 65 8.14 28.21 8.76
C LEU A 65 8.62 29.48 9.48
N ASP A 66 9.54 30.20 8.84
CA ASP A 66 10.11 31.44 9.35
C ASP A 66 9.04 32.54 9.35
N ASP A 67 8.88 33.15 10.52
CA ASP A 67 8.16 34.38 10.84
C ASP A 67 6.66 34.56 10.45
N ARG A 68 5.86 34.65 11.52
CA ARG A 68 4.80 35.65 11.77
C ARG A 68 3.30 35.31 11.75
N ASP A 69 2.88 34.05 11.63
CA ASP A 69 1.51 33.61 12.00
C ASP A 69 1.52 32.22 12.69
N GLN A 70 2.29 32.14 13.77
CA GLN A 70 2.90 30.92 14.31
C GLN A 70 1.96 29.94 15.06
N ASP A 71 0.79 30.39 15.55
CA ASP A 71 -0.02 29.57 16.46
C ASP A 71 -1.06 28.67 15.76
N TYR A 72 -1.60 29.05 14.59
CA TYR A 72 -2.54 28.17 13.89
C TYR A 72 -1.84 27.27 12.86
N LEU A 73 -0.70 27.76 12.34
CA LEU A 73 0.03 27.11 11.27
C LEU A 73 0.69 25.81 11.78
N TYR A 74 1.33 25.82 12.96
CA TYR A 74 1.98 24.63 13.51
C TYR A 74 1.00 23.56 14.04
N TYR A 75 -0.13 23.98 14.61
CA TYR A 75 -1.06 23.07 15.29
C TYR A 75 -1.86 22.20 14.32
N ILE A 76 -2.23 22.71 13.13
CA ILE A 76 -3.09 21.95 12.22
C ILE A 76 -2.39 20.68 11.68
N PRO A 77 -1.15 20.71 11.14
CA PRO A 77 -0.44 19.49 10.74
C PRO A 77 -0.22 18.52 11.90
N LEU A 78 0.08 19.04 13.09
CA LEU A 78 0.28 18.24 14.31
C LEU A 78 -1.01 17.59 14.82
N CYS A 79 -2.16 18.24 14.65
CA CYS A 79 -3.47 17.74 15.10
C CYS A 79 -4.22 16.94 14.03
N THR A 80 -3.82 17.01 12.76
CA THR A 80 -4.51 16.32 11.65
C THR A 80 -3.67 15.24 11.00
N ILE A 81 -2.47 15.57 10.53
CA ILE A 81 -1.61 14.65 9.77
C ILE A 81 -0.96 13.65 10.72
N LEU A 82 -0.32 14.11 11.80
CA LEU A 82 0.39 13.22 12.71
C LEU A 82 -0.52 12.16 13.35
N PRO A 83 -1.73 12.49 13.86
CA PRO A 83 -2.64 11.51 14.43
C PRO A 83 -3.16 10.54 13.36
N THR A 84 -3.44 11.03 12.16
CA THR A 84 -3.89 10.21 11.02
C THR A 84 -2.80 9.24 10.56
N THR A 85 -1.57 9.72 10.39
CA THR A 85 -0.40 8.88 10.03
C THR A 85 -0.15 7.84 11.11
N SER A 86 -0.17 8.25 12.38
CA SER A 86 0.12 7.37 13.51
C SER A 86 -0.95 6.29 13.68
N SER A 87 -2.24 6.64 13.55
CA SER A 87 -3.34 5.69 13.65
C SER A 87 -3.29 4.67 12.50
N MET A 88 -3.02 5.12 11.28
CA MET A 88 -2.85 4.25 10.11
C MET A 88 -1.69 3.28 10.29
N ILE A 89 -0.50 3.79 10.62
CA ILE A 89 0.70 2.96 10.82
C ILE A 89 0.46 1.94 11.93
N PHE A 90 -0.10 2.37 13.07
CA PHE A 90 -0.36 1.49 14.21
C PHE A 90 -1.34 0.37 13.85
N PHE A 91 -2.45 0.73 13.20
CA PHE A 91 -3.47 -0.23 12.80
C PHE A 91 -2.95 -1.22 11.76
N ASN A 92 -2.32 -0.72 10.69
CA ASN A 92 -1.75 -1.57 9.64
C ASN A 92 -0.64 -2.46 10.19
N SER A 93 0.22 -1.94 11.07
CA SER A 93 1.26 -2.71 11.75
C SER A 93 0.68 -3.92 12.51
N ILE A 94 -0.33 -3.72 13.36
CA ILE A 94 -0.97 -4.80 14.11
C ILE A 94 -1.53 -5.87 13.17
N LEU A 95 -2.20 -5.46 12.09
CA LEU A 95 -2.78 -6.40 11.13
C LEU A 95 -1.71 -7.16 10.37
N THR A 96 -0.67 -6.48 9.86
CA THR A 96 0.47 -7.11 9.19
C THR A 96 1.14 -8.13 10.09
N PHE A 97 1.48 -7.76 11.33
CA PHE A 97 2.09 -8.71 12.27
C PHE A 97 1.18 -9.89 12.57
N THR A 98 -0.13 -9.66 12.74
CA THR A 98 -1.10 -10.73 13.00
C THR A 98 -1.21 -11.68 11.81
N ILE A 99 -1.25 -11.15 10.59
CA ILE A 99 -1.32 -11.93 9.35
C ILE A 99 -0.04 -12.76 9.16
N LEU A 100 1.12 -12.12 9.19
CA LEU A 100 2.41 -12.79 8.95
C LEU A 100 2.72 -13.80 10.05
N ARG A 101 2.48 -13.48 11.32
CA ARG A 101 2.70 -14.42 12.44
C ARG A 101 1.82 -15.66 12.32
N ARG A 102 0.54 -15.48 11.97
CA ARG A 102 -0.37 -16.62 11.73
C ARG A 102 0.16 -17.50 10.59
N GLU A 103 0.63 -16.89 9.51
CA GLU A 103 1.11 -17.63 8.34
C GLU A 103 2.41 -18.39 8.65
N ILE A 104 3.37 -17.77 9.33
CA ILE A 104 4.62 -18.42 9.77
C ILE A 104 4.35 -19.64 10.68
N ASN A 105 3.36 -19.54 11.56
CA ASN A 105 3.06 -20.60 12.52
C ASN A 105 2.30 -21.77 11.88
N ASN A 106 1.43 -21.50 10.93
CA ASN A 106 0.46 -22.48 10.43
C ASN A 106 0.76 -23.01 9.01
N ASN A 107 1.67 -22.36 8.27
CA ASN A 107 2.03 -22.75 6.90
C ASN A 107 3.53 -23.04 6.80
N GLU A 108 3.90 -24.32 6.72
CA GLU A 108 5.30 -24.75 6.65
C GLU A 108 6.01 -24.28 5.38
N GLN A 109 5.28 -24.19 4.26
CA GLN A 109 5.84 -23.74 2.99
C GLN A 109 6.17 -22.25 3.04
N PHE A 110 5.26 -21.44 3.55
CA PHE A 110 5.51 -20.02 3.80
C PHE A 110 6.68 -19.83 4.77
N ARG A 111 6.75 -20.66 5.83
CA ARG A 111 7.85 -20.59 6.80
C ARG A 111 9.20 -20.88 6.16
N ALA A 112 9.30 -21.88 5.29
CA ALA A 112 10.53 -22.19 4.55
C ALA A 112 10.92 -21.04 3.62
N TRP A 113 9.98 -20.55 2.81
CA TRP A 113 10.17 -19.40 1.94
C TRP A 113 10.62 -18.14 2.71
N PHE A 114 10.01 -17.89 3.89
CA PHE A 114 10.37 -16.78 4.74
C PHE A 114 11.82 -16.86 5.23
N GLN A 115 12.35 -18.07 5.49
CA GLN A 115 13.74 -18.20 5.92
C GLN A 115 14.73 -17.79 4.83
N GLU A 116 14.39 -18.02 3.57
CA GLU A 116 15.22 -17.69 2.40
C GLU A 116 15.10 -16.20 2.03
N HIS A 117 13.91 -15.60 2.18
CA HIS A 117 13.62 -14.24 1.72
C HIS A 117 13.27 -13.24 2.84
N LYS A 118 13.84 -13.40 4.04
CA LYS A 118 13.54 -12.58 5.23
C LYS A 118 13.57 -11.07 4.97
N VAL A 119 14.63 -10.59 4.31
CA VAL A 119 14.84 -9.15 4.05
C VAL A 119 13.72 -8.60 3.17
N PHE A 120 13.34 -9.35 2.14
CA PHE A 120 12.25 -8.98 1.25
C PHE A 120 10.91 -8.96 1.99
N CYS A 121 10.60 -9.99 2.78
CA CYS A 121 9.37 -10.03 3.57
C CYS A 121 9.30 -8.86 4.56
N MET A 122 10.42 -8.51 5.23
CA MET A 122 10.47 -7.34 6.11
C MET A 122 10.26 -6.02 5.37
N PHE A 123 10.81 -5.88 4.17
CA PHE A 123 10.58 -4.71 3.33
C PHE A 123 9.10 -4.58 2.93
N ILE A 124 8.48 -5.67 2.48
CA ILE A 124 7.05 -5.69 2.15
C ILE A 124 6.18 -5.42 3.39
N ALA A 125 6.56 -5.96 4.56
CA ALA A 125 5.90 -5.66 5.82
C ALA A 125 6.00 -4.17 6.18
N PHE A 126 7.16 -3.53 5.97
CA PHE A 126 7.30 -2.08 6.14
C PHE A 126 6.43 -1.29 5.15
N CYS A 127 6.40 -1.67 3.88
CA CYS A 127 5.55 -1.03 2.87
C CYS A 127 4.05 -1.21 3.20
N SER A 128 3.67 -2.33 3.82
CA SER A 128 2.30 -2.59 4.22
C SER A 128 1.78 -1.65 5.33
N LEU A 129 2.67 -0.92 6.01
CA LEU A 129 2.29 0.13 6.95
C LEU A 129 1.52 1.27 6.27
N GLY A 130 1.87 1.55 5.00
CA GLY A 130 1.13 2.49 4.17
C GLY A 130 -0.18 1.89 3.65
N ASN A 131 -0.12 0.69 3.06
CA ASN A 131 -1.31 0.01 2.56
C ASN A 131 -1.19 -1.52 2.66
N LEU A 132 -2.13 -2.17 3.33
CA LEU A 132 -2.09 -3.62 3.59
C LEU A 132 -2.19 -4.48 2.33
N ASN A 133 -2.76 -3.94 1.24
CA ASN A 133 -2.86 -4.67 -0.03
C ASN A 133 -1.47 -5.03 -0.63
N VAL A 134 -0.41 -4.31 -0.23
CA VAL A 134 0.98 -4.61 -0.64
C VAL A 134 1.40 -6.04 -0.29
N LEU A 135 0.81 -6.66 0.76
CA LEU A 135 1.10 -8.04 1.14
C LEU A 135 0.73 -9.07 0.06
N HIS A 136 -0.18 -8.75 -0.87
CA HIS A 136 -0.52 -9.65 -1.98
C HIS A 136 0.65 -9.90 -2.94
N VAL A 137 1.64 -9.00 -2.98
CA VAL A 137 2.82 -9.18 -3.85
C VAL A 137 3.64 -10.40 -3.45
N LEU A 138 3.56 -10.84 -2.19
CA LEU A 138 4.27 -12.01 -1.69
C LEU A 138 3.87 -13.28 -2.45
N ASN A 139 2.67 -13.34 -3.01
CA ASN A 139 2.16 -14.52 -3.72
C ASN A 139 1.65 -14.20 -5.14
N CYS A 140 2.21 -13.16 -5.78
CA CYS A 140 1.79 -12.76 -7.12
C CYS A 140 2.47 -13.53 -8.27
N LYS A 141 3.49 -14.36 -7.96
CA LYS A 141 4.28 -15.17 -8.90
C LYS A 141 4.85 -14.36 -10.07
N PHE A 142 5.15 -13.09 -9.82
CA PHE A 142 5.69 -12.20 -10.83
C PHE A 142 6.99 -12.77 -11.39
N ASN A 143 7.08 -12.85 -12.71
CA ASN A 143 8.30 -13.26 -13.42
C ASN A 143 8.85 -14.67 -13.06
N TYR A 144 8.04 -15.56 -12.48
CA TYR A 144 8.47 -16.88 -12.02
C TYR A 144 9.63 -16.87 -11.01
N THR A 145 9.89 -15.73 -10.37
CA THR A 145 10.90 -15.66 -9.32
C THR A 145 10.30 -16.18 -8.02
N ASP A 146 11.03 -17.08 -7.36
CA ASP A 146 10.79 -17.60 -6.02
C ASP A 146 10.45 -16.51 -4.98
N MET A 147 11.09 -15.35 -5.09
CA MET A 147 10.84 -14.18 -4.25
C MET A 147 9.39 -13.67 -4.26
N PHE A 148 8.58 -13.96 -5.28
CA PHE A 148 7.16 -13.58 -5.34
C PHE A 148 6.21 -14.79 -5.26
N ASP A 149 6.71 -15.96 -4.84
CA ASP A 149 5.96 -17.21 -4.66
C ASP A 149 6.02 -17.70 -3.22
N ALA A 150 5.55 -16.88 -2.28
CA ALA A 150 5.54 -17.19 -0.86
C ALA A 150 4.54 -18.28 -0.45
N LYS A 151 3.68 -18.73 -1.38
CA LYS A 151 2.64 -19.76 -1.15
C LYS A 151 1.73 -19.42 0.02
N LEU A 152 1.17 -18.20 -0.01
CA LEU A 152 0.20 -17.75 1.00
C LEU A 152 -1.02 -18.66 1.01
N SER A 153 -1.52 -18.96 2.21
CA SER A 153 -2.75 -19.71 2.40
C SER A 153 -3.97 -18.89 1.95
N PHE A 154 -4.97 -19.56 1.38
CA PHE A 154 -6.24 -18.93 0.97
C PHE A 154 -6.89 -18.11 2.11
N THR A 155 -6.77 -18.62 3.35
CA THR A 155 -7.29 -17.92 4.53
C THR A 155 -6.60 -16.58 4.76
N VAL A 156 -5.27 -16.51 4.58
CA VAL A 156 -4.53 -15.27 4.73
C VAL A 156 -4.77 -14.33 3.56
N GLU A 157 -4.84 -14.82 2.33
CA GLU A 157 -5.19 -13.96 1.18
C GLU A 157 -6.54 -13.28 1.39
N LYS A 158 -7.56 -14.02 1.83
CA LYS A 158 -8.86 -13.45 2.18
C LYS A 158 -8.75 -12.41 3.30
N LYS A 159 -7.93 -12.66 4.32
CA LYS A 159 -7.71 -11.71 5.41
C LYS A 159 -7.02 -10.43 4.92
N ILE A 160 -6.06 -10.51 4.01
CA ILE A 160 -5.39 -9.34 3.44
C ILE A 160 -6.41 -8.46 2.70
N ILE A 161 -7.32 -9.04 1.93
CA ILE A 161 -8.39 -8.29 1.24
C ILE A 161 -9.28 -7.55 2.24
N HIS A 162 -9.79 -8.24 3.28
CA HIS A 162 -10.66 -7.63 4.28
C HIS A 162 -9.92 -6.58 5.10
N ALA A 163 -8.68 -6.86 5.48
CA ALA A 163 -7.80 -5.93 6.17
C ALA A 163 -7.54 -4.68 5.33
N GLY A 164 -7.33 -4.83 4.02
CA GLY A 164 -7.23 -3.73 3.07
C GLY A 164 -8.50 -2.88 3.04
N VAL A 165 -9.69 -3.49 3.03
CA VAL A 165 -10.96 -2.75 3.11
C VAL A 165 -11.05 -1.93 4.39
N ILE A 166 -10.68 -2.50 5.54
CA ILE A 166 -10.71 -1.75 6.80
C ILE A 166 -9.65 -0.64 6.80
N SER A 167 -8.44 -0.92 6.30
CA SER A 167 -7.34 0.04 6.15
C SER A 167 -7.73 1.25 5.29
N LEU A 168 -8.59 1.07 4.29
CA LEU A 168 -9.13 2.17 3.48
C LEU A 168 -9.89 3.20 4.34
N PHE A 169 -10.74 2.71 5.26
CA PHE A 169 -11.53 3.59 6.13
C PHE A 169 -10.72 4.19 7.28
N VAL A 170 -9.76 3.44 7.83
CA VAL A 170 -8.96 3.86 8.98
C VAL A 170 -7.77 4.74 8.56
N GLY A 171 -7.21 4.51 7.37
CA GLY A 171 -5.99 5.15 6.88
C GLY A 171 -6.21 5.96 5.61
N ASP A 172 -6.53 5.31 4.49
CA ASP A 172 -6.50 5.94 3.15
C ASP A 172 -7.46 7.15 3.04
N ILE A 173 -8.71 7.01 3.52
CA ILE A 173 -9.71 8.09 3.48
C ILE A 173 -9.34 9.25 4.41
N PRO A 174 -9.04 9.04 5.72
CA PRO A 174 -8.56 10.11 6.60
C PRO A 174 -7.32 10.82 6.06
N ARG A 175 -6.39 10.07 5.46
CA ARG A 175 -5.20 10.61 4.82
C ARG A 175 -5.55 11.49 3.63
N LEU A 176 -6.47 11.05 2.75
CA LEU A 176 -6.94 11.85 1.63
C LEU A 176 -7.58 13.17 2.10
N ILE A 177 -8.44 13.10 3.12
CA ILE A 177 -9.05 14.29 3.73
C ILE A 177 -7.97 15.24 4.25
N SER A 178 -6.99 14.72 5.00
CA SER A 178 -5.87 15.53 5.50
C SER A 178 -5.08 16.20 4.37
N LEU A 179 -4.82 15.47 3.28
CA LEU A 179 -4.12 16.02 2.11
C LEU A 179 -4.92 17.11 1.39
N VAL A 180 -6.25 17.01 1.34
CA VAL A 180 -7.12 18.08 0.81
C VAL A 180 -6.96 19.34 1.67
N PHE A 181 -7.04 19.21 3.00
CA PHE A 181 -6.84 20.34 3.91
C PHE A 181 -5.46 20.98 3.74
N VAL A 182 -4.39 20.18 3.62
CA VAL A 182 -3.03 20.70 3.42
C VAL A 182 -2.89 21.47 2.11
N ASN A 183 -3.33 20.87 0.99
CA ASN A 183 -3.10 21.44 -0.34
C ASN A 183 -3.99 22.66 -0.65
N PHE A 184 -5.22 22.71 -0.13
CA PHE A 184 -6.19 23.73 -0.53
C PHE A 184 -6.51 24.76 0.55
N SER A 185 -6.28 24.45 1.83
CA SER A 185 -6.64 25.34 2.94
C SER A 185 -5.42 25.89 3.69
N TYR A 186 -4.29 25.18 3.66
CA TYR A 186 -3.16 25.46 4.55
C TYR A 186 -1.94 26.05 3.85
N ILE A 187 -1.52 25.48 2.71
CA ILE A 187 -0.36 25.99 1.98
C ILE A 187 -0.81 27.08 1.01
N PRO A 188 -0.39 28.35 1.20
CA PRO A 188 -0.71 29.38 0.24
C PRO A 188 0.11 29.17 -1.03
N GLY A 189 -0.56 28.78 -2.11
CA GLY A 189 0.07 28.58 -3.42
C GLY A 189 0.49 27.13 -3.69
N PHE A 190 1.16 26.93 -4.82
CA PHE A 190 1.58 25.60 -5.25
C PHE A 190 2.79 25.14 -4.45
N SER A 191 2.74 23.92 -3.91
CA SER A 191 3.91 23.23 -3.37
C SER A 191 4.01 21.83 -3.97
N ALA A 192 5.19 21.49 -4.47
CA ALA A 192 5.42 20.25 -5.19
C ALA A 192 5.10 18.98 -4.38
N ILE A 193 5.62 18.87 -3.15
CA ILE A 193 5.57 17.63 -2.34
C ILE A 193 4.13 17.25 -1.95
N PRO A 194 3.32 18.15 -1.37
CA PRO A 194 1.94 17.85 -0.97
C PRO A 194 1.04 17.53 -2.17
N MET A 195 1.26 18.17 -3.32
CA MET A 195 0.50 17.93 -4.55
C MET A 195 0.81 16.55 -5.15
N ILE A 196 2.08 16.14 -5.15
CA ILE A 196 2.47 14.78 -5.56
C ILE A 196 1.79 13.74 -4.67
N CYS A 197 1.84 13.92 -3.35
CA CYS A 197 1.20 13.00 -2.40
C CYS A 197 -0.31 12.90 -2.64
N PHE A 198 -0.98 14.04 -2.82
CA PHE A 198 -2.40 14.08 -3.10
C PHE A 198 -2.77 13.30 -4.37
N PHE A 199 -2.04 13.53 -5.46
CA PHE A 199 -2.27 12.83 -6.73
C PHE A 199 -2.02 11.32 -6.61
N LEU A 200 -0.91 10.92 -5.98
CA LEU A 200 -0.60 9.50 -5.77
C LEU A 200 -1.64 8.79 -4.91
N THR A 201 -2.12 9.44 -3.85
CA THR A 201 -3.14 8.86 -2.96
C THR A 201 -4.47 8.66 -3.70
N ILE A 202 -4.88 9.61 -4.57
CA ILE A 202 -6.05 9.42 -5.43
C ILE A 202 -5.87 8.23 -6.37
N LEU A 203 -4.70 8.11 -7.01
CA LEU A 203 -4.41 6.98 -7.89
C LEU A 203 -4.46 5.65 -7.14
N VAL A 204 -3.82 5.54 -5.97
CA VAL A 204 -3.82 4.32 -5.14
C VAL A 204 -5.24 3.94 -4.73
N ILE A 205 -6.06 4.88 -4.29
CA ILE A 205 -7.46 4.62 -3.93
C ILE A 205 -8.25 4.15 -5.16
N THR A 206 -8.05 4.80 -6.31
CA THR A 206 -8.76 4.48 -7.56
C THR A 206 -8.40 3.09 -8.07
N PHE A 207 -7.11 2.80 -8.26
CA PHE A 207 -6.65 1.49 -8.71
C PHE A 207 -6.90 0.39 -7.67
N GLY A 208 -6.78 0.70 -6.38
CA GLY A 208 -7.12 -0.20 -5.29
C GLY A 208 -8.61 -0.55 -5.24
N PHE A 209 -9.49 0.39 -5.57
CA PHE A 209 -10.92 0.13 -5.72
C PHE A 209 -11.20 -0.82 -6.89
N PHE A 210 -10.63 -0.54 -8.07
CA PHE A 210 -10.76 -1.43 -9.23
C PHE A 210 -10.19 -2.83 -8.97
N TYR A 211 -9.06 -2.93 -8.26
CA TYR A 211 -8.49 -4.22 -7.84
C TYR A 211 -9.46 -5.05 -7.01
N ARG A 212 -10.10 -4.42 -6.02
CA ARG A 212 -11.03 -5.09 -5.12
C ARG A 212 -12.30 -5.52 -5.84
N LEU A 213 -12.80 -4.71 -6.78
CA LEU A 213 -13.90 -5.10 -7.66
C LEU A 213 -13.50 -6.30 -8.52
N TYR A 214 -12.32 -6.27 -9.13
CA TYR A 214 -11.80 -7.38 -9.94
C TYR A 214 -11.71 -8.67 -9.11
N GLU A 215 -11.06 -8.62 -7.94
CA GLU A 215 -10.96 -9.76 -7.01
C GLU A 215 -12.34 -10.26 -6.57
N SER A 216 -13.26 -9.36 -6.20
CA SER A 216 -14.60 -9.75 -5.75
C SER A 216 -15.43 -10.39 -6.85
N MET A 217 -15.30 -9.94 -8.10
CA MET A 217 -16.05 -10.48 -9.23
C MET A 217 -15.50 -11.83 -9.70
N ILE A 218 -14.17 -12.01 -9.67
CA ILE A 218 -13.51 -13.18 -10.25
C ILE A 218 -13.29 -14.29 -9.21
N ARG A 219 -12.77 -13.96 -8.02
CA ARG A 219 -12.56 -14.97 -6.95
C ARG A 219 -13.85 -15.36 -6.25
N GLY A 220 -14.94 -14.61 -6.41
CA GLY A 220 -16.28 -15.04 -5.99
C GLY A 220 -16.81 -16.25 -6.78
N TYR A 221 -16.22 -16.55 -7.94
CA TYR A 221 -16.65 -17.65 -8.84
C TYR A 221 -15.80 -18.93 -8.73
N GLU A 222 -14.55 -18.85 -8.25
CA GLU A 222 -13.75 -20.03 -7.95
C GLU A 222 -14.23 -20.65 -6.64
N LYS A 223 -15.18 -21.59 -6.76
CA LYS A 223 -15.54 -22.48 -5.64
C LYS A 223 -14.26 -23.11 -5.11
N PRO A 224 -14.03 -23.11 -3.78
CA PRO A 224 -12.88 -23.79 -3.19
C PRO A 224 -12.86 -25.22 -3.70
N THR A 225 -11.74 -25.64 -4.28
CA THR A 225 -11.55 -27.03 -4.72
C THR A 225 -11.84 -27.97 -3.55
N VAL A 226 -12.45 -29.13 -3.84
CA VAL A 226 -12.96 -30.09 -2.84
C VAL A 226 -11.96 -30.40 -1.71
N GLN A 227 -10.64 -30.32 -1.97
CA GLN A 227 -9.58 -30.46 -0.97
C GLN A 227 -9.60 -29.37 0.12
N GLU A 228 -9.89 -28.11 -0.20
CA GLU A 228 -9.98 -27.02 0.78
C GLU A 228 -11.23 -27.14 1.66
N LEU A 229 -12.33 -27.62 1.10
CA LEU A 229 -13.55 -27.93 1.86
C LEU A 229 -13.32 -29.06 2.89
N ILE A 230 -12.50 -30.06 2.54
CA ILE A 230 -12.18 -31.17 3.44
C ILE A 230 -11.28 -30.72 4.60
N VAL A 231 -10.29 -29.85 4.35
CA VAL A 231 -9.41 -29.31 5.39
C VAL A 231 -10.19 -28.42 6.37
N ASN A 232 -11.10 -27.57 5.86
CA ASN A 232 -11.92 -26.71 6.71
C ASN A 232 -12.89 -27.52 7.59
N LYS A 233 -13.42 -28.64 7.07
CA LYS A 233 -14.30 -29.52 7.84
C LYS A 233 -13.59 -30.24 8.98
N LYS A 234 -12.31 -30.59 8.82
CA LYS A 234 -11.48 -31.15 9.91
C LYS A 234 -11.20 -30.12 11.01
N GLN A 235 -10.84 -28.90 10.64
CA GLN A 235 -10.58 -27.82 11.62
C GLN A 235 -11.82 -27.43 12.45
N PHE A 236 -13.03 -27.58 11.89
CA PHE A 236 -14.28 -27.38 12.63
C PHE A 236 -14.75 -28.58 13.45
N SER A 237 -14.20 -29.78 13.20
CA SER A 237 -14.52 -30.99 13.97
C SER A 237 -13.60 -31.19 15.17
N GLU A 238 -12.49 -30.45 15.24
CA GLU A 238 -11.45 -30.56 16.26
C GLU A 238 -11.40 -29.33 17.20
N ALA A 239 -12.36 -28.41 17.07
CA ALA A 239 -12.60 -27.26 17.96
C ALA A 239 -13.90 -27.46 18.75
#